data_AF-A0A356UI70-F1
#
_entry.id   AF-A0A356UI70-F1
#
_cell.length_a   1.000
_cell.length_b   1.000
_cell.length_c   1.000
_cell.angle_alpha   90.00
_cell.angle_beta   90.00
_cell.angle_gamma   90.00
#
_symmetry.space_group_name_H-M   'P 1'
#
loop_
_entity.id
_entity.type
_entity.pdbx_description
1 polymer ?
#
loop_
_entity_poly.entity_id
_entity_poly.type
_entity_poly.pdbx_seq_one_letter_code
_entity_poly.pdbx_strand_id
1 'polypeptide(L)'
;MIDAALEVIQEAAGRGDNVRTPGFGTFLVRRRAERQGRKIRTGEAITIPAKKVVIFKSGKDLQEAVNQNEGGFIQHGFTQLSSFL
;
A
#
# COMPACT_ATOMS: atom_id res chain seq x y z
N MET A 1 10.70 -3.04 -19.73
CA MET A 1 9.34 -2.47 -19.57
C MET A 1 9.00 -2.22 -18.10
N ILE A 2 9.25 -3.17 -17.19
CA ILE A 2 9.04 -2.95 -15.74
C ILE A 2 9.92 -1.82 -15.20
N ASP A 3 11.19 -1.75 -15.62
CA ASP A 3 12.12 -0.72 -15.14
C ASP A 3 11.61 0.71 -15.44
N ALA A 4 11.07 0.93 -16.64
CA ALA A 4 10.48 2.21 -17.01
C ALA A 4 9.25 2.56 -16.14
N ALA A 5 8.43 1.58 -15.77
CA ALA A 5 7.30 1.82 -14.86
C ALA A 5 7.78 2.20 -13.44
N LEU A 6 8.85 1.55 -12.95
CA LEU A 6 9.44 1.87 -11.66
C LEU A 6 10.09 3.25 -11.65
N GLU A 7 10.72 3.65 -12.76
CA GLU A 7 11.30 4.98 -12.95
C GLU A 7 10.22 6.07 -12.87
N VAL A 8 9.10 5.90 -13.58
CA VAL A 8 7.95 6.81 -13.51
C VAL A 8 7.40 6.93 -12.09
N ILE A 9 7.28 5.81 -11.37
CA ILE A 9 6.84 5.80 -9.97
C ILE A 9 7.83 6.57 -9.08
N GLN A 10 9.13 6.35 -9.27
CA GLN A 10 10.19 7.01 -8.53
C GLN A 10 10.16 8.53 -8.74
N GLU A 11 10.05 8.99 -9.99
CA GLU A 11 9.99 10.42 -10.31
C GLU A 11 8.76 11.09 -9.69
N ALA A 12 7.58 10.47 -9.83
CA ALA A 12 6.35 10.97 -9.22
C ALA A 12 6.46 11.03 -7.69
N ALA A 13 6.96 9.96 -7.06
CA ALA A 13 7.17 9.94 -5.62
C ALA A 13 8.20 10.99 -5.16
N GLY A 14 9.24 11.25 -5.96
CA GLY A 14 10.24 12.29 -5.71
C GLY A 14 9.63 13.69 -5.69
N ARG A 15 8.68 13.98 -6.57
CA ARG A 15 7.89 15.22 -6.56
C ARG A 15 6.91 15.30 -5.38
N GLY A 16 6.59 14.15 -4.78
CA GLY A 16 5.64 14.04 -3.69
C GLY A 16 4.24 13.62 -4.12
N ASP A 17 4.09 13.19 -5.37
CA ASP A 17 2.84 12.76 -5.94
C ASP A 17 2.52 11.33 -5.51
N ASN A 18 1.22 11.05 -5.35
CA ASN A 18 0.75 9.68 -5.15
C ASN A 18 0.54 9.03 -6.53
N VAL A 19 0.95 7.77 -6.67
CA VAL A 19 0.72 7.00 -7.90
C VAL A 19 -0.33 5.94 -7.64
N ARG A 20 -1.44 6.01 -8.39
CA ARG A 20 -2.53 5.03 -8.31
C ARG A 20 -2.43 4.07 -9.49
N THR A 21 -2.50 2.78 -9.19
CA THR A 21 -2.54 1.70 -10.16
C THR A 21 -3.82 0.91 -9.88
N PRO A 22 -4.96 1.26 -10.52
CA PRO A 22 -6.24 0.59 -10.26
C PRO A 22 -6.13 -0.93 -10.33
N GLY A 23 -6.83 -1.63 -9.43
CA GLY A 23 -6.73 -3.07 -9.23
C GLY A 23 -5.48 -3.53 -8.46
N PHE A 24 -4.31 -2.98 -8.79
CA PHE A 24 -3.04 -3.40 -8.18
C PHE A 24 -2.74 -2.74 -6.83
N GLY A 25 -2.88 -1.41 -6.72
CA GLY A 25 -2.59 -0.68 -5.50
C GLY A 25 -2.29 0.79 -5.68
N THR A 26 -1.72 1.40 -4.64
CA THR A 26 -1.38 2.82 -4.62
C THR A 26 -0.07 3.04 -3.87
N PHE A 27 0.84 3.79 -4.47
CA PHE A 27 2.02 4.34 -3.83
C PHE A 27 1.68 5.71 -3.24
N LEU A 28 1.67 5.81 -1.92
CA LEU A 28 1.38 7.04 -1.20
C LEU A 28 2.66 7.66 -0.67
N VAL A 29 2.88 8.93 -0.99
CA VAL A 29 3.91 9.73 -0.32
C VAL A 29 3.30 10.35 0.94
N ARG A 30 3.91 10.06 2.09
CA ARG A 30 3.50 10.63 3.38
C ARG A 30 4.66 11.32 4.07
N ARG A 31 4.38 12.42 4.77
CA ARG A 31 5.32 13.04 5.70
C ARG A 31 5.23 12.30 7.04
N ARG A 32 6.34 11.70 7.48
CA ARG A 32 6.50 11.22 8.86
C ARG A 32 7.12 12.34 9.68
N ALA A 33 6.49 12.63 10.82
CA ALA A 33 7.02 13.58 11.79
C ALA A 33 8.31 13.05 12.43
N GLU A 34 9.09 13.99 12.98
CA GLU A 34 10.20 13.66 13.85
C GLU A 34 9.69 12.87 15.06
N ARG A 35 10.48 11.90 15.51
CA ARG A 35 10.14 11.09 16.68
C ARG A 35 11.37 10.60 17.41
N GLN A 36 11.20 10.25 18.68
CA GLN A 36 12.23 9.59 19.46
C GLN A 36 12.25 8.07 19.16
N GLY A 37 13.44 7.53 19.00
CA GLY A 37 13.72 6.10 18.88
C GLY A 37 14.82 5.69 19.85
N ARG A 38 15.24 4.42 19.78
CA ARG A 38 16.37 3.90 20.57
C ARG A 38 17.28 3.05 19.71
N LYS A 39 18.59 3.09 19.96
CA LYS A 39 19.51 2.11 19.38
C LYS A 39 19.24 0.74 19.98
N ILE A 40 18.95 -0.25 19.12
CA ILE A 40 18.66 -1.64 19.55
C ILE A 40 19.81 -2.21 20.41
N ARG A 41 21.06 -1.85 20.12
CA ARG A 41 22.25 -2.40 20.79
C ARG A 41 22.57 -1.75 22.15
N THR A 42 22.32 -0.45 22.32
CA THR A 42 22.76 0.32 23.52
C THR A 42 21.63 0.89 24.36
N GLY A 43 20.41 0.96 23.81
CA GLY A 43 19.25 1.54 24.50
C GLY A 43 19.22 3.08 24.53
N GLU A 44 20.29 3.75 24.09
CA GLU A 44 20.38 5.20 24.01
C GLU A 44 19.27 5.79 23.14
N ALA A 45 18.69 6.90 23.61
CA ALA A 45 17.69 7.65 22.88
C ALA A 45 18.30 8.32 21.64
N ILE A 46 17.61 8.25 20.52
CA ILE A 46 18.00 8.92 19.27
C ILE A 46 16.81 9.67 18.68
N THR A 47 17.06 10.87 18.18
CA THR A 47 16.07 11.64 17.42
C THR A 47 16.07 11.15 15.97
N ILE A 48 14.92 10.71 15.48
CA ILE A 48 14.72 10.31 14.09
C ILE A 48 14.06 11.49 13.37
N PRO A 49 14.78 12.18 12.45
CA PRO A 49 14.27 13.41 11.85
C PRO A 49 13.04 13.16 10.98
N ALA A 50 12.22 14.21 10.83
CA ALA A 50 11.08 14.19 9.94
C ALA A 50 11.51 13.90 8.49
N LYS A 51 10.78 13.04 7.80
CA LYS A 51 11.07 12.69 6.40
C LYS A 51 9.84 12.30 5.62
N LYS A 52 9.90 12.43 4.29
CA LYS A 52 8.93 11.80 3.40
C LYS A 52 9.22 10.30 3.31
N VAL A 53 8.16 9.51 3.23
CA VAL A 53 8.23 8.06 2.99
C VAL A 53 7.22 7.69 1.93
N VAL A 54 7.52 6.63 1.19
CA VAL A 54 6.56 5.97 0.31
C VAL A 54 5.93 4.80 1.06
N ILE A 55 4.62 4.64 0.95
CA ILE A 55 3.86 3.50 1.45
C ILE A 55 3.10 2.91 0.29
N PHE A 56 3.29 1.63 0.01
CA PHE A 56 2.44 0.90 -0.92
C PHE A 56 1.22 0.35 -0.17
N LYS A 57 0.03 0.62 -0.70
CA LYS A 57 -1.23 -0.02 -0.28
C LYS A 57 -1.68 -0.94 -1.41
N SER A 58 -1.82 -2.22 -1.12
CA SER A 58 -2.34 -3.20 -2.09
C SER A 58 -3.80 -2.89 -2.42
N GLY A 59 -4.14 -3.03 -3.70
CA GLY A 59 -5.51 -2.94 -4.21
C GLY A 59 -6.30 -4.21 -3.91
N LYS A 60 -7.61 -4.14 -4.14
CA LYS A 60 -8.53 -5.27 -3.91
C LYS A 60 -8.10 -6.49 -4.72
N ASP A 61 -7.87 -6.33 -6.02
CA ASP A 61 -7.56 -7.44 -6.93
C ASP A 61 -6.25 -8.14 -6.52
N LEU A 62 -5.23 -7.37 -6.08
CA LEU A 62 -3.98 -7.95 -5.57
C LEU A 62 -4.20 -8.72 -4.26
N GLN A 63 -5.02 -8.20 -3.35
CA GLN A 63 -5.35 -8.90 -2.10
C GLN A 63 -6.13 -10.19 -2.38
N GLU A 64 -7.12 -10.13 -3.28
CA GLU A 64 -7.90 -11.29 -3.67
C GLU A 64 -7.02 -12.35 -4.34
N ALA A 65 -6.16 -11.97 -5.28
CA ALA A 65 -5.26 -12.90 -5.95
C ALA A 65 -4.31 -13.63 -4.98
N VAL A 66 -3.88 -12.97 -3.89
CA VAL A 66 -3.05 -13.60 -2.85
C VAL A 66 -3.87 -14.55 -1.98
N ASN A 67 -5.11 -14.19 -1.66
CA ASN A 67 -5.95 -14.92 -0.72
C ASN A 67 -6.82 -16.01 -1.39
N GLN A 68 -6.86 -16.09 -2.73
CA GLN A 68 -7.65 -17.08 -3.49
C GLN A 68 -7.28 -18.54 -3.19
N ASN A 69 -6.06 -18.81 -2.70
CA ASN A 69 -5.63 -20.16 -2.33
C ASN A 69 -5.90 -20.53 -0.85
N GLU A 70 -6.44 -19.62 -0.04
CA GLU A 70 -6.72 -19.84 1.38
C GLU A 70 -8.23 -19.96 1.66
N GLY A 71 -8.99 -20.72 0.85
CA GLY A 71 -10.32 -21.22 1.20
C GLY A 71 -11.31 -20.25 1.88
N GLY A 72 -11.20 -18.95 1.62
CA GLY A 72 -11.92 -17.90 2.33
C GLY A 72 -13.12 -17.45 1.51
N PHE A 73 -14.30 -17.81 1.97
CA PHE A 73 -15.62 -17.44 1.45
C PHE A 73 -15.72 -15.95 1.06
N ILE A 74 -15.68 -15.61 -0.23
CA ILE A 74 -16.04 -14.26 -0.73
C ILE A 74 -17.21 -14.33 -1.72
N GLN A 75 -18.42 -14.37 -1.16
CA GLN A 75 -19.69 -13.79 -1.65
C GLN A 75 -19.92 -13.61 -3.16
N HIS A 76 -19.71 -14.62 -4.00
CA HIS A 76 -20.28 -14.66 -5.36
C HIS A 76 -21.74 -15.13 -5.35
N GLY A 77 -22.60 -14.51 -4.53
CA GLY A 77 -23.95 -15.03 -4.29
C GLY A 77 -25.00 -14.04 -3.80
N PHE A 78 -24.92 -12.76 -4.18
CA PHE A 78 -25.98 -11.79 -3.86
C PHE A 78 -26.44 -10.98 -5.08
N THR A 79 -26.79 -11.69 -6.16
CA THR A 79 -27.56 -11.07 -7.27
C THR A 79 -28.55 -12.05 -7.91
N GLN A 80 -29.25 -12.84 -7.11
CA GLN A 80 -30.47 -13.54 -7.55
C GLN A 80 -31.29 -13.90 -6.32
N LEU A 81 -32.18 -13.00 -5.90
CA LEU A 81 -33.36 -13.27 -5.06
C LEU A 81 -34.16 -11.96 -4.92
N SER A 82 -34.63 -11.43 -6.05
CA SER A 82 -35.67 -10.39 -6.06
C SER A 82 -36.75 -10.64 -7.11
N SER A 83 -36.92 -11.90 -7.55
CA SER A 83 -37.94 -12.29 -8.54
C SER A 83 -38.95 -13.32 -8.00
N PHE A 84 -39.16 -13.35 -6.69
CA PHE A 84 -40.29 -14.07 -6.08
C PHE A 84 -40.98 -13.16 -5.04
N LEU A 85 -41.55 -12.07 -5.54
CA LEU A 85 -42.84 -11.53 -5.14
C LEU A 85 -43.54 -11.05 -6.40
#